data_AF-A0AA39NWA7-F1
#
_entry.id   AF-A0AA39NWA7-F1
#
_cell.length_a   1.000
_cell.length_b   1.000
_cell.length_c   1.000
_cell.angle_alpha   90.00
_cell.angle_beta   90.00
_cell.angle_gamma   90.00
#
_symmetry.space_group_name_H-M   'P 1'
#
loop_
_entity.id
_entity.type
_entity.pdbx_description
1 polymer ?
#
loop_
_entity_poly.entity_id
_entity_poly.type
_entity_poly.pdbx_seq_one_letter_code
_entity_poly.pdbx_strand_id
1 'polypeptide(L)'
;MSYAVFLTGFEPTVDLSDSVALLADLRRALLELRAIPPPPSGQVSGANGTPFIYMRCTSRVVLQPFESIRAFHDMLLQSCGVRSRMPRLLKLAEPVYAKEHRLCFTHSDLHTRNILVKDGRLAGIIDWETAGWFPEYWEYTMLEIRAILNVQGWQIFWDAVGVFGTQYQKELELERALCYSTGDMAVMPEIKNHELMARLGHGSSHDFSPAR
;
A
#
# COMPACT_ATOMS: atom_id res chain seq x y z
N MET A 1 0.13 31.12 -23.01
CA MET A 1 -0.63 31.88 -22.01
C MET A 1 -0.34 31.26 -20.66
N SER A 2 0.16 32.07 -19.73
CA SER A 2 0.68 31.65 -18.43
C SER A 2 -0.48 31.53 -17.44
N TYR A 3 -0.60 30.41 -16.74
CA TYR A 3 -1.49 30.29 -15.57
C TYR A 3 -0.64 30.19 -14.32
N ALA A 4 -0.84 31.15 -13.41
CA ALA A 4 -0.21 31.19 -12.10
C ALA A 4 -0.90 30.19 -11.16
N VAL A 5 -0.11 29.39 -10.45
CA VAL A 5 -0.60 28.55 -9.36
C VAL A 5 -0.54 29.37 -8.07
N PHE A 6 -1.71 29.65 -7.49
CA PHE A 6 -1.81 30.30 -6.18
C PHE A 6 -1.47 29.29 -5.08
N LEU A 7 -0.54 29.67 -4.19
CA LEU A 7 -0.35 29.00 -2.90
C LEU A 7 -1.47 29.47 -1.94
N THR A 8 -2.62 28.82 -2.00
CA THR A 8 -3.68 28.99 -1.00
C THR A 8 -4.11 27.64 -0.47
N GLY A 9 -3.73 27.32 0.77
CA GLY A 9 -4.27 26.20 1.54
C GLY A 9 -3.40 24.93 1.50
N PHE A 10 -3.07 24.44 2.69
CA PHE A 10 -2.40 23.17 2.94
C PHE A 10 -3.23 22.01 2.36
N GLU A 11 -2.81 21.51 1.20
CA GLU A 11 -2.62 20.10 0.83
C GLU A 11 -2.58 20.00 -0.71
N PRO A 12 -1.45 19.57 -1.31
CA PRO A 12 -1.42 19.32 -2.75
C PRO A 12 -2.28 18.08 -3.06
N THR A 13 -3.51 18.31 -3.52
CA THR A 13 -4.31 17.26 -4.16
C THR A 13 -3.77 17.05 -5.57
N VAL A 14 -3.09 15.92 -5.77
CA VAL A 14 -2.68 15.49 -7.11
C VAL A 14 -3.91 14.92 -7.81
N ASP A 15 -4.49 15.69 -8.73
CA ASP A 15 -5.45 15.15 -9.69
C ASP A 15 -4.68 14.31 -10.73
N LEU A 16 -4.77 12.98 -10.57
CA LEU A 16 -4.12 12.01 -11.42
C LEU A 16 -4.93 11.70 -12.69
N SER A 17 -6.16 12.24 -12.82
CA SER A 17 -7.06 11.89 -13.92
C SER A 17 -6.73 12.59 -15.24
N ASP A 18 -6.01 13.72 -15.20
CA ASP A 18 -5.78 14.55 -16.40
C ASP A 18 -4.31 14.66 -16.88
N SER A 19 -3.32 14.07 -16.19
CA SER A 19 -1.91 14.15 -16.62
C SER A 19 -1.36 12.83 -17.16
N VAL A 20 -1.61 12.60 -18.46
CA VAL A 20 -1.01 11.49 -19.25
C VAL A 20 0.51 11.42 -19.06
N ALA A 21 1.19 12.58 -18.97
CA ALA A 21 2.63 12.65 -18.79
C ALA A 21 3.07 12.16 -17.39
N LEU A 22 2.34 12.52 -16.33
CA LEU A 22 2.62 12.05 -14.97
C LEU A 22 2.43 10.53 -14.86
N LEU A 23 1.34 10.00 -15.41
CA LEU A 23 1.08 8.55 -15.43
C LEU A 23 2.18 7.79 -16.17
N ALA A 24 2.67 8.32 -17.30
CA ALA A 24 3.77 7.75 -18.05
C ALA A 24 5.10 7.78 -17.26
N ASP A 25 5.41 8.89 -16.58
CA ASP A 25 6.60 9.01 -15.75
C ASP A 25 6.55 8.03 -14.55
N LEU A 26 5.40 7.93 -13.88
CA LEU A 26 5.17 6.99 -12.77
C LEU A 26 5.31 5.54 -13.24
N ARG A 27 4.68 5.18 -14.36
CA ARG A 27 4.81 3.86 -14.97
C ARG A 27 6.27 3.53 -15.23
N ARG A 28 7.02 4.44 -15.85
CA ARG A 28 8.44 4.24 -16.15
C ARG A 28 9.25 4.05 -14.85
N ALA A 29 9.11 4.94 -13.88
CA ALA A 29 9.85 4.88 -12.62
C ALA A 29 9.59 3.57 -11.86
N LEU A 30 8.33 3.13 -11.79
CA LEU A 30 7.98 1.87 -11.12
C LEU A 30 8.46 0.65 -11.88
N LEU A 31 8.45 0.66 -13.22
CA LEU A 31 9.04 -0.42 -14.01
C LEU A 31 10.56 -0.49 -13.84
N GLU A 32 11.26 0.65 -13.80
CA GLU A 32 12.70 0.72 -13.51
C GLU A 32 13.01 0.13 -12.12
N LEU A 33 12.23 0.51 -11.10
CA LEU A 33 12.39 -0.02 -9.74
C LEU A 33 12.20 -1.55 -9.68
N ARG A 34 11.18 -2.05 -10.39
CA ARG A 34 10.86 -3.48 -10.44
C ARG A 34 11.83 -4.30 -11.30
N ALA A 35 12.62 -3.64 -12.13
CA ALA A 35 13.65 -4.26 -12.95
C ALA A 35 15.00 -4.41 -12.22
N ILE A 36 15.16 -3.81 -11.03
CA ILE A 36 16.37 -3.99 -10.22
C ILE A 36 16.52 -5.47 -9.88
N PRO A 37 17.66 -6.11 -10.20
CA PRO A 37 17.86 -7.53 -9.93
C PRO A 37 17.76 -7.83 -8.43
N PRO A 38 16.99 -8.85 -8.02
CA PRO A 38 16.90 -9.23 -6.62
C PRO A 38 18.24 -9.76 -6.10
N PRO A 39 18.51 -9.64 -4.79
CA PRO A 39 19.71 -10.16 -4.19
C PRO A 39 19.75 -11.69 -4.35
N PRO A 40 20.94 -12.30 -4.54
CA PRO A 40 21.06 -13.75 -4.66
C PRO A 40 20.52 -14.54 -3.46
N SER A 41 20.35 -13.89 -2.30
CA SER A 41 19.81 -14.53 -1.09
C SER A 41 18.35 -14.98 -1.25
N GLY A 42 17.57 -14.38 -2.15
CA GLY A 42 16.15 -14.71 -2.30
C GLY A 42 15.28 -14.31 -1.09
N GLN A 43 15.80 -13.43 -0.21
CA GLN A 43 15.15 -13.06 1.05
C GLN A 43 14.16 -11.91 0.89
N VAL A 44 13.01 -12.02 1.58
CA VAL A 44 12.17 -10.85 1.84
C VAL A 44 12.83 -10.03 2.93
N SER A 45 13.22 -8.80 2.61
CA SER A 45 14.15 -8.03 3.44
C SER A 45 14.08 -6.53 3.15
N GLY A 46 14.78 -5.73 3.95
CA GLY A 46 15.03 -4.32 3.63
C GLY A 46 16.04 -4.17 2.50
N ALA A 47 16.33 -2.92 2.15
CA ALA A 47 17.42 -2.64 1.20
C ALA A 47 18.74 -3.29 1.69
N ASN A 48 19.48 -3.91 0.77
CA ASN A 48 20.73 -4.62 1.06
C ASN A 48 20.62 -5.79 2.07
N GLY A 49 19.43 -6.42 2.20
CA GLY A 49 19.27 -7.59 3.06
C GLY A 49 19.16 -7.27 4.56
N THR A 50 18.89 -6.02 4.92
CA THR A 50 18.75 -5.58 6.31
C THR A 50 17.38 -5.93 6.89
N PRO A 51 17.17 -5.79 8.22
CA PRO A 51 15.84 -5.65 8.78
C PRO A 51 15.04 -4.55 8.07
N PHE A 52 13.71 -4.68 8.07
CA PHE A 52 12.81 -3.75 7.39
C PHE A 52 11.64 -3.34 8.26
N ILE A 53 11.11 -2.15 7.96
CA ILE A 53 9.90 -1.66 8.60
C ILE A 53 8.70 -2.33 7.93
N TYR A 54 8.02 -3.17 8.69
CA TYR A 54 6.75 -3.76 8.32
C TYR A 54 5.62 -2.93 8.91
N MET A 55 4.72 -2.47 8.03
CA MET A 55 3.54 -1.71 8.41
C MET A 55 2.29 -2.45 7.95
N ARG A 56 1.38 -2.70 8.88
CA ARG A 56 0.05 -3.22 8.58
C ARG A 56 -0.95 -2.68 9.58
N CYS A 57 -2.03 -2.07 9.08
CA CYS A 57 -3.03 -1.39 9.91
C CYS A 57 -2.36 -0.32 10.80
N THR A 58 -2.58 -0.38 12.12
CA THR A 58 -1.95 0.47 13.13
C THR A 58 -0.58 -0.04 13.59
N SER A 59 -0.17 -1.25 13.18
CA SER A 59 1.09 -1.85 13.59
C SER A 59 2.24 -1.40 12.70
N ARG A 60 3.31 -0.91 13.33
CA ARG A 60 4.58 -0.58 12.70
C ARG A 60 5.69 -1.22 13.51
N VAL A 61 6.34 -2.23 12.94
CA VAL A 61 7.36 -3.03 13.61
C VAL A 61 8.56 -3.25 12.70
N VAL A 62 9.74 -3.47 13.28
CA VAL A 62 10.92 -3.87 12.53
C VAL A 62 10.98 -5.40 12.52
N LEU A 63 10.99 -5.99 11.33
CA LEU A 63 11.13 -7.43 11.13
C LEU A 63 12.52 -7.77 10.62
N GLN A 64 13.01 -8.94 11.01
CA GLN A 64 14.22 -9.53 10.45
C GLN A 64 13.93 -10.05 9.03
N PRO A 65 14.96 -10.17 8.16
CA PRO A 65 14.81 -10.82 6.87
C PRO A 65 14.20 -12.21 6.97
N PHE A 66 13.30 -12.53 6.04
CA PHE A 66 12.74 -13.87 5.88
C PHE A 66 13.49 -14.62 4.78
N GLU A 67 13.79 -15.89 5.02
CA GLU A 67 14.53 -16.76 4.09
C GLU A 67 13.83 -16.96 2.75
N SER A 68 12.51 -16.75 2.69
CA SER A 68 11.72 -16.93 1.48
C SER A 68 10.42 -16.15 1.52
N ILE A 69 9.81 -15.97 0.34
CA ILE A 69 8.44 -15.44 0.20
C ILE A 69 7.44 -16.31 0.97
N ARG A 70 7.64 -17.63 1.02
CA ARG A 70 6.78 -18.53 1.79
C ARG A 70 6.85 -18.24 3.29
N ALA A 71 8.06 -18.12 3.84
CA ALA A 71 8.24 -17.77 5.25
C ALA A 71 7.61 -16.40 5.59
N PHE A 72 7.71 -15.44 4.67
CA PHE A 72 7.00 -14.17 4.80
C PHE A 72 5.48 -14.35 4.79
N HIS A 73 4.90 -15.11 3.85
CA HIS A 73 3.46 -15.38 3.84
C HIS A 73 2.98 -16.12 5.10
N ASP A 74 3.77 -17.04 5.63
CA ASP A 74 3.45 -17.77 6.86
C ASP A 74 3.35 -16.80 8.03
N MET A 75 4.26 -15.83 8.12
CA MET A 75 4.20 -14.75 9.11
C MET A 75 2.93 -13.91 8.97
N LEU A 76 2.49 -13.60 7.74
CA LEU A 76 1.24 -12.85 7.52
C LEU A 76 0.02 -13.59 8.06
N LEU A 77 -0.05 -14.91 7.88
CA LEU A 77 -1.13 -15.75 8.43
C LEU A 77 -1.04 -15.87 9.96
N GLN A 78 0.15 -16.07 10.51
CA GLN A 78 0.37 -16.19 11.95
C GLN A 78 0.05 -14.91 12.72
N SER A 79 0.17 -13.75 12.06
CA SER A 79 -0.19 -12.45 12.63
C SER A 79 -1.70 -12.26 12.82
N CYS A 80 -2.53 -13.13 12.24
CA CYS A 80 -3.97 -13.05 12.38
C CYS A 80 -4.43 -13.46 13.80
N GLY A 81 -5.06 -12.53 14.52
CA GLY A 81 -5.53 -12.75 15.89
C GLY A 81 -6.86 -13.50 15.99
N VAL A 82 -7.63 -13.60 14.89
CA VAL A 82 -9.00 -14.12 14.89
C VAL A 82 -9.03 -15.56 14.39
N ARG A 83 -8.87 -16.51 15.31
CA ARG A 83 -8.80 -17.96 15.01
C ARG A 83 -10.00 -18.48 14.22
N SER A 84 -11.20 -17.97 14.44
CA SER A 84 -12.41 -18.39 13.71
C SER A 84 -12.37 -18.08 12.21
N ARG A 85 -11.52 -17.15 11.78
CA ARG A 85 -11.34 -16.79 10.36
C ARG A 85 -10.28 -17.62 9.64
N MET A 86 -9.49 -18.41 10.37
CA MET A 86 -8.41 -19.25 9.80
C MET A 86 -8.87 -20.16 8.65
N PRO A 87 -9.99 -20.90 8.73
CA PRO A 87 -10.39 -21.77 7.63
C PRO A 87 -10.60 -21.02 6.31
N ARG A 88 -11.18 -19.81 6.38
CA ARG A 88 -11.37 -18.95 5.20
C ARG A 88 -10.04 -18.39 4.70
N LEU A 89 -9.17 -17.94 5.61
CA LEU A 89 -7.87 -17.39 5.25
C LEU A 89 -6.98 -18.43 4.57
N LEU A 90 -6.95 -19.67 5.08
CA LEU A 90 -6.22 -20.78 4.46
C LEU A 90 -6.75 -21.08 3.04
N LYS A 91 -8.07 -21.07 2.84
CA LYS A 91 -8.67 -21.23 1.51
C LYS A 91 -8.30 -20.10 0.54
N LEU A 92 -8.22 -18.87 1.02
CA LEU A 92 -7.79 -17.72 0.21
C LEU A 92 -6.27 -17.75 -0.07
N ALA A 93 -5.48 -18.29 0.87
CA ALA A 93 -4.04 -18.40 0.76
C ALA A 93 -3.60 -19.48 -0.23
N GLU A 94 -4.35 -20.58 -0.38
CA GLU A 94 -4.04 -21.69 -1.28
C GLU A 94 -3.59 -21.25 -2.70
N PRO A 95 -4.37 -20.47 -3.47
CA PRO A 95 -3.93 -20.03 -4.80
C PRO A 95 -2.73 -19.07 -4.76
N VAL A 96 -2.56 -18.29 -3.70
CA VAL A 96 -1.43 -17.37 -3.53
C VAL A 96 -0.12 -18.13 -3.25
N TYR A 97 -0.21 -19.22 -2.49
CA TYR A 97 0.92 -20.10 -2.14
C TYR A 97 1.32 -21.03 -3.28
N ALA A 98 0.37 -21.39 -4.15
CA ALA A 98 0.61 -22.21 -5.33
C ALA A 98 1.29 -21.44 -6.46
N LYS A 99 1.12 -20.10 -6.50
CA LYS A 99 1.78 -19.24 -7.48
C LYS A 99 3.21 -18.95 -7.06
N GLU A 100 4.14 -19.17 -7.98
CA GLU A 100 5.52 -18.72 -7.80
C GLU A 100 5.59 -17.20 -7.97
N HIS A 101 6.14 -16.52 -6.96
CA HIS A 101 6.35 -15.08 -6.99
C HIS A 101 7.83 -14.80 -7.06
N ARG A 102 8.23 -13.79 -7.84
CA ARG A 102 9.58 -13.24 -7.76
C ARG A 102 9.66 -12.14 -6.71
N LEU A 103 10.88 -11.83 -6.29
CA LEU A 103 11.16 -10.64 -5.50
C LEU A 103 11.31 -9.41 -6.40
N CYS A 104 10.73 -8.30 -5.96
CA CYS A 104 10.91 -6.98 -6.57
C CYS A 104 11.27 -5.97 -5.49
N PHE A 105 12.12 -5.00 -5.85
CA PHE A 105 12.33 -3.85 -5.00
C PHE A 105 11.05 -3.02 -4.97
N THR A 106 10.55 -2.76 -3.77
CA THR A 106 9.21 -2.26 -3.49
C THR A 106 9.33 -1.09 -2.51
N HIS A 107 8.61 -0.01 -2.75
CA HIS A 107 8.59 1.15 -1.86
C HIS A 107 7.84 0.83 -0.57
N SER A 108 6.76 0.05 -0.66
CA SER A 108 5.94 -0.43 0.47
C SER A 108 5.25 0.67 1.29
N ASP A 109 5.27 1.91 0.79
CA ASP A 109 4.52 3.05 1.32
C ASP A 109 4.27 4.11 0.25
N LEU A 110 3.93 3.69 -0.97
CA LEU A 110 3.62 4.63 -2.02
C LEU A 110 2.21 5.21 -1.78
N HIS A 111 2.05 6.53 -1.79
CA HIS A 111 0.75 7.20 -1.83
C HIS A 111 0.94 8.63 -2.31
N THR A 112 -0.14 9.37 -2.58
CA THR A 112 -0.08 10.73 -3.15
C THR A 112 0.85 11.67 -2.40
N ARG A 113 0.93 11.59 -1.06
CA ARG A 113 1.83 12.44 -0.26
C ARG A 113 3.33 12.12 -0.43
N ASN A 114 3.64 10.94 -0.97
CA ASN A 114 5.01 10.48 -1.23
C ASN A 114 5.40 10.62 -2.71
N ILE A 115 4.53 11.24 -3.52
CA ILE A 115 4.76 11.53 -4.94
C ILE A 115 4.86 13.04 -5.12
N LEU A 116 6.04 13.53 -5.50
CA LEU A 116 6.27 14.94 -5.80
C LEU A 116 6.01 15.19 -7.28
N VAL A 117 5.19 16.20 -7.57
CA VAL A 117 4.82 16.60 -8.93
C VAL A 117 5.27 18.02 -9.18
N LYS A 118 5.91 18.27 -10.32
CA LYS A 118 6.29 19.60 -10.79
C LYS A 118 5.91 19.73 -12.26
N ASP A 119 5.19 20.79 -12.61
CA ASP A 119 4.76 21.07 -13.98
C ASP A 119 4.02 19.89 -14.65
N GLY A 120 3.20 19.18 -13.87
CA GLY A 120 2.45 18.01 -14.34
C GLY A 120 3.30 16.76 -14.61
N ARG A 121 4.58 16.75 -14.19
CA ARG A 121 5.54 15.65 -14.34
C ARG A 121 5.98 15.11 -12.98
N LEU A 122 6.46 13.87 -12.97
CA LEU A 122 7.04 13.29 -11.76
C LEU A 122 8.35 14.02 -11.44
N ALA A 123 8.41 14.68 -10.27
CA ALA A 123 9.62 15.31 -9.77
C ALA A 123 10.42 14.39 -8.83
N GLY A 124 9.74 13.47 -8.14
CA GLY A 124 10.39 12.49 -7.27
C GLY A 124 9.41 11.62 -6.49
N ILE A 125 9.94 10.51 -5.97
CA ILE A 125 9.28 9.64 -4.99
C ILE A 125 10.11 9.71 -3.71
N ILE A 126 9.46 9.93 -2.57
CA ILE A 126 10.12 10.16 -1.27
C ILE A 126 9.60 9.18 -0.21
N ASP A 127 10.24 9.17 0.95
CA ASP A 127 9.85 8.37 2.13
C ASP A 127 10.08 6.85 1.97
N TRP A 128 11.31 6.50 1.61
CA TRP A 128 11.76 5.13 1.31
C TRP A 128 12.08 4.27 2.54
N GLU A 129 11.73 4.68 3.75
CA GLU A 129 12.14 4.01 4.99
C GLU A 129 11.58 2.58 5.15
N THR A 130 10.53 2.25 4.40
CA THR A 130 9.87 0.93 4.41
C THR A 130 10.19 0.11 3.15
N ALA A 131 11.04 0.67 2.28
CA ALA A 131 11.40 0.03 1.04
C ALA A 131 12.30 -1.19 1.25
N GLY A 132 12.16 -2.16 0.34
CA GLY A 132 12.90 -3.40 0.43
C GLY A 132 12.55 -4.39 -0.67
N TRP A 133 12.98 -5.63 -0.47
CA TRP A 133 12.71 -6.77 -1.34
C TRP A 133 11.47 -7.49 -0.86
N PHE A 134 10.41 -7.47 -1.67
CA PHE A 134 9.11 -8.05 -1.35
C PHE A 134 8.59 -8.88 -2.53
N PRO A 135 7.58 -9.74 -2.31
CA PRO A 135 6.88 -10.40 -3.41
C PRO A 135 6.41 -9.37 -4.45
N GLU A 136 6.48 -9.71 -5.73
CA GLU A 136 6.19 -8.79 -6.83
C GLU A 136 4.80 -8.13 -6.81
N TYR A 137 3.84 -8.67 -6.06
CA TYR A 137 2.50 -8.12 -5.88
C TYR A 137 2.38 -7.08 -4.75
N TRP A 138 3.40 -6.96 -3.89
CA TRP A 138 3.26 -6.32 -2.58
C TRP A 138 2.84 -4.84 -2.66
N GLU A 139 3.44 -4.04 -3.54
CA GLU A 139 3.04 -2.62 -3.71
C GLU A 139 1.57 -2.47 -4.11
N TYR A 140 1.07 -3.38 -4.96
CA TYR A 140 -0.30 -3.37 -5.43
C TYR A 140 -1.29 -3.61 -4.27
N THR A 141 -0.95 -4.51 -3.34
CA THR A 141 -1.83 -4.86 -2.22
C THR A 141 -1.71 -3.89 -1.03
N MET A 142 -0.56 -3.25 -0.84
CA MET A 142 -0.31 -2.32 0.27
C MET A 142 -1.11 -1.02 0.18
N LEU A 143 -1.29 -0.48 -1.02
CA LEU A 143 -2.05 0.77 -1.24
C LEU A 143 -3.49 0.68 -0.73
N GLU A 144 -4.13 -0.47 -0.95
CA GLU A 144 -5.52 -0.67 -0.53
C GLU A 144 -5.68 -0.81 0.98
N ILE A 145 -4.69 -1.36 1.69
CA ILE A 145 -4.70 -1.47 3.16
C ILE A 145 -4.69 -0.09 3.82
N ARG A 146 -4.02 0.90 3.21
CA ARG A 146 -4.02 2.29 3.70
C ARG A 146 -5.23 3.09 3.21
N ALA A 147 -5.82 2.69 2.08
CA ALA A 147 -6.99 3.32 1.49
C ALA A 147 -8.32 2.73 1.95
N ILE A 148 -8.45 2.30 3.21
CA ILE A 148 -9.72 1.83 3.80
C ILE A 148 -10.88 2.84 3.59
N LEU A 149 -10.56 4.12 3.28
CA LEU A 149 -11.51 5.18 2.93
C LEU A 149 -11.71 5.45 1.42
N ASN A 150 -10.87 4.92 0.52
CA ASN A 150 -10.94 5.21 -0.93
C ASN A 150 -10.41 4.06 -1.83
N VAL A 151 -10.93 2.84 -1.63
CA VAL A 151 -10.54 1.65 -2.41
C VAL A 151 -10.72 1.83 -3.93
N GLN A 152 -11.80 2.50 -4.35
CA GLN A 152 -12.11 2.69 -5.78
C GLN A 152 -11.11 3.63 -6.47
N GLY A 153 -10.68 4.72 -5.82
CA GLY A 153 -9.73 5.66 -6.42
C GLY A 153 -8.36 5.04 -6.73
N TRP A 154 -7.94 4.05 -5.94
CA TRP A 154 -6.62 3.45 -6.10
C TRP A 154 -6.57 2.26 -7.07
N GLN A 155 -7.67 1.55 -7.27
CA GLN A 155 -7.76 0.61 -8.41
C GLN A 155 -7.67 1.37 -9.73
N ILE A 156 -8.38 2.50 -9.84
CA ILE A 156 -8.29 3.41 -10.98
C ILE A 156 -6.86 3.90 -11.19
N PHE A 157 -6.15 4.25 -10.10
CA PHE A 157 -4.73 4.62 -10.19
C PHE A 157 -3.86 3.51 -10.77
N TRP A 158 -3.97 2.28 -10.25
CA TRP A 158 -3.14 1.17 -10.73
C TRP A 158 -3.48 0.76 -12.17
N ASP A 159 -4.76 0.85 -12.56
CA ASP A 159 -5.20 0.64 -13.93
C ASP A 159 -4.63 1.73 -14.85
N ALA A 160 -4.66 2.99 -14.43
CA ALA A 160 -4.15 4.14 -15.20
C ALA A 160 -2.62 4.10 -15.36
N VAL A 161 -1.88 3.72 -14.31
CA VAL A 161 -0.42 3.55 -14.37
C VAL A 161 -0.05 2.27 -15.13
N GLY A 162 -0.82 1.20 -14.95
CA GLY A 162 -0.79 -0.05 -15.70
C GLY A 162 0.44 -0.94 -15.46
N VAL A 163 1.05 -0.89 -14.28
CA VAL A 163 2.26 -1.66 -13.94
C VAL A 163 1.95 -3.12 -13.59
N PHE A 164 0.78 -3.39 -13.01
CA PHE A 164 0.44 -4.70 -12.44
C PHE A 164 -0.56 -5.50 -13.28
N GLY A 165 -1.41 -4.84 -14.07
CA GLY A 165 -2.51 -5.50 -14.77
C GLY A 165 -3.49 -6.18 -13.81
N THR A 166 -4.13 -7.27 -14.25
CA THR A 166 -5.18 -7.98 -13.49
C THR A 166 -4.67 -9.23 -12.74
N GLN A 167 -3.36 -9.44 -12.69
CA GLN A 167 -2.77 -10.74 -12.35
C GLN A 167 -2.62 -11.02 -10.84
N TYR A 168 -2.95 -10.06 -9.97
CA TYR A 168 -2.76 -10.15 -8.51
C TYR A 168 -4.07 -10.05 -7.69
N GLN A 169 -5.20 -10.39 -8.31
CA GLN A 169 -6.50 -10.26 -7.66
C GLN A 169 -6.67 -11.20 -6.46
N LYS A 170 -6.01 -12.37 -6.45
CA LYS A 170 -6.11 -13.35 -5.35
C LYS A 170 -5.26 -12.94 -4.16
N GLU A 171 -4.11 -12.37 -4.43
CA GLU A 171 -3.19 -11.75 -3.48
C GLU A 171 -3.88 -10.57 -2.81
N LEU A 172 -4.56 -9.72 -3.58
CA LEU A 172 -5.38 -8.63 -3.05
C LEU A 172 -6.55 -9.13 -2.20
N GLU A 173 -7.26 -10.17 -2.64
CA GLU A 173 -8.35 -10.79 -1.89
C GLU A 173 -7.88 -11.34 -0.52
N LEU A 174 -6.73 -12.03 -0.51
CA LEU A 174 -6.09 -12.53 0.69
C LEU A 174 -5.65 -11.38 1.61
N GLU A 175 -4.97 -10.38 1.07
CA GLU A 175 -4.45 -9.24 1.82
C GLU A 175 -5.56 -8.43 2.48
N ARG A 176 -6.69 -8.22 1.79
CA ARG A 176 -7.90 -7.63 2.40
C ARG A 176 -8.40 -8.47 3.57
N ALA A 177 -8.53 -9.79 3.39
CA ALA A 177 -9.02 -10.67 4.45
C ALA A 177 -8.07 -10.71 5.67
N LEU A 178 -6.75 -10.68 5.43
CA LEU A 178 -5.71 -10.60 6.45
C LEU A 178 -5.79 -9.28 7.21
N CYS A 179 -5.93 -8.14 6.52
CA CYS A 179 -6.07 -6.81 7.12
C CYS A 179 -7.23 -6.76 8.11
N TYR A 180 -8.42 -7.25 7.72
CA TYR A 180 -9.56 -7.28 8.61
C TYR A 180 -9.43 -8.25 9.78
N SER A 181 -8.44 -9.14 9.79
CA SER A 181 -8.29 -10.21 10.79
C SER A 181 -7.04 -10.03 11.66
N THR A 182 -6.30 -8.93 11.49
CA THR A 182 -5.04 -8.63 12.17
C THR A 182 -5.15 -7.34 12.98
N GLY A 183 -4.55 -7.31 14.18
CA GLY A 183 -4.48 -6.12 15.02
C GLY A 183 -5.84 -5.51 15.41
N ASP A 184 -5.88 -4.19 15.59
CA ASP A 184 -7.09 -3.45 16.02
C ASP A 184 -8.24 -3.54 15.00
N MET A 185 -7.92 -3.76 13.73
CA MET A 185 -8.90 -3.97 12.66
C MET A 185 -9.68 -5.28 12.83
N ALA A 186 -9.15 -6.23 13.60
CA ALA A 186 -9.80 -7.50 13.89
C ALA A 186 -10.98 -7.38 14.88
N VAL A 187 -11.00 -6.29 15.65
CA VAL A 187 -12.03 -5.97 16.65
C VAL A 187 -13.12 -5.06 16.07
N MET A 188 -13.02 -4.66 14.79
CA MET A 188 -14.05 -3.86 14.14
C MET A 188 -15.41 -4.58 14.30
N PRO A 189 -16.40 -3.95 14.99
CA PRO A 189 -17.76 -4.47 15.00
C PRO A 189 -18.26 -4.53 13.55
N GLU A 190 -19.33 -5.26 13.28
CA GLU A 190 -19.99 -5.34 11.97
C GLU A 190 -20.59 -3.99 11.53
N ILE A 191 -19.78 -2.93 11.47
CA ILE A 191 -20.15 -1.63 10.97
C ILE A 191 -20.08 -1.75 9.46
N LYS A 192 -21.26 -1.81 8.83
CA LYS A 192 -21.40 -1.82 7.38
C LYS A 192 -20.64 -0.62 6.80
N ASN A 193 -19.89 -0.82 5.72
CA ASN A 193 -19.02 0.19 5.07
C ASN A 193 -19.59 1.63 5.03
N HIS A 194 -20.90 1.82 4.91
CA HIS A 194 -21.54 3.14 4.91
C HIS A 194 -21.50 3.91 6.26
N GLU A 195 -21.49 3.21 7.40
CA GLU A 195 -21.52 3.80 8.74
C GLU A 195 -20.10 4.20 9.18
N LEU A 196 -19.10 3.50 8.64
CA LEU A 196 -17.68 3.85 8.75
C LEU A 196 -17.40 5.23 8.11
N MET A 197 -18.01 5.50 6.94
CA MET A 197 -17.88 6.78 6.23
C MET A 197 -18.45 7.96 7.04
N ALA A 198 -19.55 7.74 7.76
CA ALA A 198 -20.20 8.79 8.54
C ALA A 198 -19.43 9.15 9.82
N ARG A 199 -18.81 8.18 10.52
CA ARG A 199 -18.11 8.44 11.78
C ARG A 199 -16.72 9.05 11.61
N LEU A 200 -16.05 8.76 10.50
CA LEU A 200 -14.70 9.28 10.22
C LEU A 200 -14.71 10.61 9.44
N GLY A 201 -15.84 10.97 8.80
CA GLY A 201 -16.06 12.30 8.21
C GLY A 201 -16.34 13.41 9.23
N HIS A 202 -16.36 13.12 10.54
CA HIS A 202 -16.55 14.10 11.63
C HIS A 202 -15.34 14.12 12.59
N GLY A 203 -14.14 14.08 12.03
CA GLY A 203 -12.91 14.39 12.75
C GLY A 203 -12.73 15.90 12.97
N SER A 204 -13.13 16.36 14.16
CA SER A 204 -12.69 17.59 14.84
C SER A 204 -12.81 18.92 14.08
N SER A 205 -13.99 19.56 14.14
CA SER A 205 -14.04 21.01 14.28
C SER A 205 -13.51 21.36 15.66
N HIS A 206 -12.24 21.76 15.76
CA HIS A 206 -11.76 22.43 16.97
C HIS A 206 -12.41 23.80 17.04
N ASP A 207 -13.40 23.92 17.93
CA ASP A 207 -13.91 25.19 18.44
C ASP A 207 -12.73 25.93 19.12
N PHE A 208 -12.18 26.92 18.43
CA PHE A 208 -11.39 27.96 19.07
C PHE A 208 -12.35 29.06 19.52
N SER A 209 -12.77 29.00 20.79
CA SER A 209 -13.35 30.15 21.46
C SER A 209 -12.21 31.04 21.95
N PRO A 210 -12.10 32.32 21.54
CA PRO A 210 -11.10 33.21 22.11
C PRO A 210 -11.56 33.67 23.50
N ALA A 211 -10.76 33.35 24.51
CA ALA A 211 -10.92 33.94 25.85
C ALA A 211 -10.74 35.46 25.75
N ARG A 212 -11.65 36.17 26.42
CA ARG A 212 -11.65 37.63 26.61
C ARG A 212 -10.54 38.07 27.57
#